data_AF-R6LTU5-F1
#
_entry.id   AF-R6LTU5-F1
#
_cell.length_a   1.000
_cell.length_b   1.000
_cell.length_c   1.000
_cell.angle_alpha   90.00
_cell.angle_beta   90.00
_cell.angle_gamma   90.00
#
_symmetry.space_group_name_H-M   'P 1'
#
loop_
_entity.id
_entity.type
_entity.pdbx_description
1 polymer ?
#
loop_
_entity_poly.entity_id
_entity_poly.type
_entity_poly.pdbx_seq_one_letter_code
_entity_poly.pdbx_strand_id
1 'polypeptide(L)' 'MENRETWLVDINEIQEKYLPISKKRIRSICNTYLRTLRVGNKILVERSQLEDFLADPDREHIV' A
#
# COMPACT_ATOMS: atom_id res chain seq x y z
N MET A 1 10.05 10.62 -21.67
CA MET A 1 8.78 9.87 -21.59
C MET A 1 8.49 9.70 -20.12
N GLU A 2 7.64 10.55 -19.54
CA GLU A 2 7.18 10.35 -18.16
C GLU A 2 6.44 9.03 -18.13
N ASN A 3 7.03 8.04 -17.45
CA ASN A 3 6.28 6.90 -16.97
C ASN A 3 5.18 7.49 -16.09
N ARG A 4 3.94 7.50 -16.58
CA ARG A 4 2.77 7.70 -15.75
C ARG A 4 2.69 6.49 -14.83
N GLU A 5 3.51 6.49 -13.79
CA GLU A 5 3.39 5.52 -12.71
C GLU A 5 1.95 5.61 -12.24
N THR A 6 1.25 4.49 -12.33
CA THR A 6 -0.14 4.40 -11.88
C THR A 6 -0.18 4.87 -10.43
N TRP A 7 -0.95 5.93 -10.19
CA TRP A 7 -1.15 6.55 -8.87
C TRP A 7 -1.66 5.55 -7.82
N LEU A 8 -2.21 4.42 -8.27
CA LEU A 8 -2.77 3.37 -7.44
C LEU A 8 -1.92 2.10 -7.52
N VAL A 9 -1.59 1.56 -6.36
CA VAL A 9 -0.89 0.27 -6.19
C VAL A 9 -1.81 -0.75 -5.55
N ASP A 10 -1.72 -2.01 -5.98
CA ASP A 10 -2.50 -3.11 -5.40
C ASP A 10 -1.68 -3.91 -4.37
N ILE A 11 -2.35 -4.78 -3.61
CA ILE A 11 -1.70 -5.57 -2.56
C ILE A 11 -0.51 -6.41 -3.07
N ASN A 12 -0.54 -6.88 -4.33
CA ASN A 12 0.59 -7.64 -4.89
C ASN A 12 1.77 -6.72 -5.17
N GLU A 13 1.51 -5.55 -5.78
CA GLU A 13 2.55 -4.56 -6.03
C GLU A 13 3.17 -4.04 -4.73
N ILE A 14 2.35 -3.81 -3.70
CA ILE A 14 2.84 -3.45 -2.36
C ILE A 14 3.77 -4.54 -1.82
N GLN A 15 3.39 -5.82 -1.98
CA GLN A 15 4.21 -6.93 -1.50
C GLN A 15 5.56 -7.00 -2.21
N GLU A 16 5.56 -6.87 -3.54
CA GLU A 16 6.74 -7.05 -4.37
C GLU A 16 7.71 -5.88 -4.28
N LYS A 17 7.19 -4.65 -4.15
CA LYS A 17 8.01 -3.42 -4.26
C LYS A 17 8.25 -2.68 -2.96
N TYR A 18 7.39 -2.84 -1.95
CA TYR A 18 7.42 -1.99 -0.75
C TYR A 18 7.60 -2.78 0.55
N LEU A 19 6.77 -3.81 0.75
CA LEU A 19 6.71 -4.56 2.00
C LEU A 19 6.63 -6.06 1.70
N PRO A 20 7.75 -6.79 1.69
CA PRO A 20 7.79 -8.23 1.40
C PRO A 20 7.27 -9.09 2.57
N ILE A 21 6.06 -8.77 3.06
CA ILE A 21 5.35 -9.45 4.14
C ILE A 21 4.10 -10.15 3.59
N SER A 22 3.34 -10.84 4.43
CA SER A 22 2.13 -11.54 3.98
C SER A 22 1.07 -10.58 3.40
N LYS A 23 0.43 -10.97 2.30
CA LYS A 23 -0.72 -10.23 1.71
C LYS A 23 -1.85 -10.00 2.71
N LYS A 24 -2.02 -10.89 3.69
CA LYS A 24 -3.00 -10.74 4.78
C LYS A 24 -2.64 -9.56 5.69
N ARG A 25 -1.37 -9.42 6.06
CA ARG A 25 -0.89 -8.30 6.90
C ARG A 25 -0.93 -6.99 6.13
N ILE A 26 -0.51 -6.98 4.86
CA ILE A 26 -0.66 -5.80 3.98
C ILE A 26 -2.12 -5.38 3.90
N ARG A 27 -3.05 -6.32 3.67
CA ARG A 27 -4.48 -6.03 3.65
C ARG A 27 -4.98 -5.44 4.97
N SER A 28 -4.49 -5.93 6.11
CA SER A 28 -4.80 -5.36 7.41
C SER A 28 -4.30 -3.91 7.51
N ILE A 29 -3.05 -3.66 7.16
CA ILE A 29 -2.46 -2.31 7.17
C ILE A 29 -3.26 -1.37 6.28
N CYS A 30 -3.50 -1.76 5.03
CA CYS A 30 -4.24 -0.94 4.07
C CYS A 30 -5.64 -0.62 4.56
N ASN A 31 -6.37 -1.57 5.16
CA ASN A 31 -7.73 -1.31 5.64
C ASN A 31 -7.78 -0.49 6.94
N THR A 32 -6.73 -0.55 7.77
CA THR A 32 -6.71 0.13 9.07
C THR A 32 -6.14 1.54 8.98
N TYR A 33 -5.07 1.74 8.20
CA TYR A 33 -4.27 2.97 8.24
C TYR A 33 -4.31 3.77 6.94
N LEU A 34 -4.77 3.18 5.84
CA LEU A 34 -4.75 3.83 4.53
C LEU A 34 -6.17 3.98 3.98
N ARG A 35 -6.40 5.05 3.23
CA ARG A 35 -7.57 5.20 2.38
C ARG A 35 -7.44 4.23 1.21
N THR A 36 -8.40 3.31 1.11
CA THR A 36 -8.43 2.28 0.07
C THR A 36 -9.55 2.52 -0.93
N LEU A 37 -9.29 2.18 -2.20
CA LEU A 37 -10.30 2.05 -3.24
C LEU A 37 -10.51 0.57 -3.53
N ARG A 38 -11.77 0.14 -3.59
CA ARG A 38 -12.13 -1.22 -4.02
C ARG A 38 -12.63 -1.21 -5.45
N VAL A 39 -12.00 -2.01 -6.30
CA VAL A 39 -12.42 -2.25 -7.69
C VAL A 39 -12.57 -3.75 -7.87
N GLY A 40 -13.81 -4.24 -7.86
CA GLY A 40 -14.10 -5.67 -7.76
C GLY A 40 -13.46 -6.28 -6.51
N ASN A 41 -12.64 -7.32 -6.69
CA ASN A 41 -11.93 -8.00 -5.60
C ASN A 41 -10.55 -7.38 -5.27
N LYS A 42 -10.13 -6.34 -6.00
CA LYS A 42 -8.85 -5.68 -5.77
C LYS A 42 -8.99 -4.55 -4.76
N ILE A 43 -8.01 -4.45 -3.87
CA ILE A 43 -7.79 -3.30 -3.00
C ILE A 43 -6.66 -2.50 -3.64
N LEU A 44 -6.94 -1.23 -3.90
CA LEU A 44 -6.01 -0.26 -4.45
C LEU A 44 -5.77 0.83 -3.41
N VAL A 45 -4.54 1.33 -3.34
CA VAL A 45 -4.14 2.42 -2.45
C VAL A 45 -3.36 3.44 -3.25
N GLU A 46 -3.52 4.73 -2.94
CA GLU A 46 -2.66 5.75 -3.51
C GLU A 46 -1.21 5.53 -3.09
N ARG A 47 -0.31 5.57 -4.07
CA ARG A 47 1.11 5.33 -3.87
C ARG A 47 1.74 6.34 -2.91
N SER A 48 1.44 7.63 -3.07
CA SER A 48 1.95 8.69 -2.20
C SER A 48 1.58 8.45 -0.74
N GLN A 49 0.31 8.16 -0.47
CA GLN A 49 -0.16 7.86 0.88
C GLN A 49 0.52 6.63 1.48
N LEU A 50 0.75 5.59 0.68
CA LEU A 50 1.51 4.42 1.13
C LEU A 50 2.95 4.84 1.48
N GLU A 51 3.62 5.57 0.60
CA GLU A 51 5.00 6.02 0.82
C GLU A 51 5.12 6.93 2.05
N ASP A 52 4.17 7.84 2.27
CA ASP A 52 4.09 8.68 3.47
C ASP A 52 3.96 7.82 4.74
N PHE A 53 3.06 6.82 4.73
CA PHE A 53 2.92 5.87 5.84
C PHE A 53 4.19 5.05 6.06
N LEU A 54 4.92 4.70 5.01
CA LEU A 54 6.19 3.97 5.11
C LEU A 54 7.37 4.86 5.51
N ALA A 55 7.28 6.17 5.33
CA ALA A 55 8.29 7.12 5.79
C ALA A 55 8.11 7.51 7.27
N ASP A 56 6.93 7.25 7.85
CA ASP A 56 6.63 7.55 9.24
C ASP A 56 7.54 6.74 10.20
N PRO A 57 8.34 7.39 11.05
CA PRO A 57 9.21 6.71 12.01
C PRO A 57 8.45 5.92 13.09
N ASP A 58 7.19 6.28 13.39
CA ASP A 58 6.38 5.61 14.42
C ASP A 58 5.68 4.34 13.90
N ARG A 59 5.83 4.02 12.60
CA ARG A 59 5.21 2.83 11.97
C ARG A 59 5.75 1.49 12.47
N GLU A 60 6.90 1.46 13.14
CA GLU A 60 7.55 0.22 13.59
C GLU A 60 6.69 -0.59 14.58
N HIS A 61 5.75 0.05 15.26
CA HIS A 61 4.80 -0.62 16.15
C HIS A 61 3.65 -1.32 15.39
N ILE A 62 3.53 -1.10 14.08
CA ILE A 62 2.40 -1.53 13.25
C ILE A 62 2.81 -2.67 12.29
N VAL A 63 3.97 -2.53 11.63
CA VAL A 63 4.40 -3.37 10.48
C VAL A 63 4.95 -4.73 10.86
#